data_AF-A0A349SJQ5-F1
#
_entry.id   AF-A0A349SJQ5-F1
#
_cell.length_a   1.000
_cell.length_b   1.000
_cell.length_c   1.000
_cell.angle_alpha   90.00
_cell.angle_beta   90.00
_cell.angle_gamma   90.00
#
_symmetry.space_group_name_H-M   'P 1'
#
loop_
_entity.id
_entity.type
_entity.pdbx_description
1 polymer ?
#
loop_
_entity_poly.entity_id
_entity_poly.type
_entity_poly.pdbx_seq_one_letter_code
_entity_poly.pdbx_strand_id
1 'polypeptide(L)'
;MPKGLGRRNLFLRLLHWPHLELCGLLVLITVFLIRNYHVVGALVFGVAEFPADLGGDSGRYTSGADRWVSNEPLVGKQASYLGYILVLAGLRTWSLAYDWVMPVQLLFTAAAACAAFGLGRDVAGRLAGFLAALWLVENPDIAIWNRYLLTD
;
A
#
# COMPACT_ATOMS: atom_id res chain seq x y z
N MET A 1 -45.53 -25.98 15.79
CA MET A 1 -44.61 -25.69 14.65
C MET A 1 -44.11 -24.25 14.75
N PRO A 2 -42.86 -23.98 15.14
CA PRO A 2 -42.30 -22.64 15.02
C PRO A 2 -41.70 -22.45 13.62
N LYS A 3 -42.48 -21.88 12.70
CA LYS A 3 -42.00 -21.37 11.40
C LYS A 3 -41.31 -20.02 11.63
N GLY A 4 -40.03 -20.01 11.97
CA GLY A 4 -39.30 -18.75 12.20
C GLY A 4 -37.77 -18.83 12.20
N LEU A 5 -37.19 -20.00 12.44
CA LEU A 5 -35.74 -20.17 12.58
C LEU A 5 -34.97 -20.39 11.26
N GLY A 6 -35.66 -20.55 10.12
CA GLY A 6 -35.04 -20.94 8.84
C GLY A 6 -34.25 -19.83 8.12
N ARG A 7 -34.75 -18.58 8.11
CA ARG A 7 -34.13 -17.49 7.32
C ARG A 7 -32.86 -16.92 7.97
N ARG A 8 -32.82 -16.79 9.29
CA ARG A 8 -31.60 -16.34 10.02
C ARG A 8 -30.45 -17.33 9.87
N ASN A 9 -30.74 -18.63 9.88
CA ASN A 9 -29.73 -19.68 9.70
C ASN A 9 -29.21 -19.80 8.27
N LEU A 10 -30.00 -19.47 7.25
CA LEU A 10 -29.55 -19.49 5.85
C LEU A 10 -28.53 -18.38 5.57
N PHE A 11 -28.77 -17.17 6.09
CA PHE A 11 -27.85 -16.03 5.95
C PHE A 11 -26.52 -16.28 6.67
N LEU A 12 -26.57 -16.85 7.88
CA LEU A 12 -25.37 -17.21 8.65
C LEU A 12 -24.58 -18.37 8.01
N ARG A 13 -25.26 -19.32 7.35
CA ARG A 13 -24.63 -20.42 6.59
C ARG A 13 -24.01 -19.97 5.27
N LEU A 14 -24.64 -19.03 4.56
CA LEU A 14 -24.04 -18.42 3.38
C LEU A 14 -22.76 -17.66 3.78
N LEU A 15 -22.74 -16.97 4.91
CA LEU A 15 -21.56 -16.24 5.39
C LEU A 15 -20.34 -17.14 5.75
N HIS A 16 -20.53 -18.45 5.92
CA HIS A 16 -19.49 -19.41 6.30
C HIS A 16 -19.03 -20.33 5.15
N TRP A 17 -19.36 -19.99 3.91
CA TRP A 17 -18.93 -20.80 2.77
C TRP A 17 -17.46 -20.49 2.43
N PRO A 18 -16.55 -21.48 2.45
CA PRO A 18 -15.13 -21.25 2.15
C PRO A 18 -14.90 -20.63 0.76
N HIS A 19 -15.81 -20.88 -0.19
CA HIS A 19 -15.78 -20.25 -1.52
C HIS A 19 -16.06 -18.75 -1.48
N LEU A 20 -16.90 -18.24 -0.57
CA LEU A 20 -17.17 -16.80 -0.47
C LEU A 20 -15.97 -16.03 0.08
N GLU A 21 -15.23 -16.64 1.00
CA GLU A 21 -13.98 -16.07 1.51
C GLU A 21 -12.89 -16.04 0.43
N LEU A 22 -12.78 -17.12 -0.33
CA LEU A 22 -11.89 -17.18 -1.47
C LEU A 22 -12.27 -16.13 -2.53
N CYS A 23 -13.56 -16.00 -2.86
CA CYS A 23 -14.03 -14.97 -3.78
C CYS A 23 -13.73 -13.56 -3.26
N GLY A 24 -13.93 -13.29 -1.97
CA GLY A 24 -13.59 -12.00 -1.37
C GLY A 24 -12.09 -11.70 -1.46
N LEU A 25 -11.24 -12.68 -1.08
CA LEU A 25 -9.80 -12.53 -1.20
C LEU A 25 -9.35 -12.29 -2.66
N LEU A 26 -9.93 -13.03 -3.62
CA LEU A 26 -9.66 -12.83 -5.03
C LEU A 26 -10.04 -11.42 -5.48
N VAL A 27 -11.22 -10.91 -5.06
CA VAL A 27 -11.63 -9.53 -5.34
C VAL A 27 -10.63 -8.53 -4.77
N LEU A 28 -10.21 -8.68 -3.51
CA LEU A 28 -9.22 -7.79 -2.88
C LEU A 28 -7.89 -7.79 -3.65
N ILE A 29 -7.38 -8.97 -3.98
CA ILE A 29 -6.13 -9.12 -4.73
C ILE A 29 -6.28 -8.49 -6.12
N THR A 30 -7.36 -8.78 -6.84
CA THR A 30 -7.60 -8.23 -8.17
C THR A 30 -7.67 -6.71 -8.14
N VAL A 31 -8.42 -6.12 -7.21
CA VAL A 31 -8.50 -4.67 -7.06
C VAL A 31 -7.12 -4.10 -6.72
N PHE A 32 -6.40 -4.68 -5.76
CA PHE A 32 -5.06 -4.25 -5.38
C PHE A 32 -4.11 -4.22 -6.58
N LEU A 33 -4.10 -5.29 -7.38
CA LEU A 33 -3.27 -5.40 -8.57
C LEU A 33 -3.70 -4.39 -9.64
N ILE A 34 -5.00 -4.21 -9.89
CA ILE A 34 -5.50 -3.22 -10.86
C ILE A 34 -5.12 -1.81 -10.45
N ARG A 35 -5.22 -1.46 -9.17
CA ARG A 35 -4.88 -0.12 -8.67
C ARG A 35 -3.38 0.16 -8.72
N ASN A 36 -2.55 -0.87 -8.57
CA ASN A 36 -1.10 -0.74 -8.46
C ASN A 36 -0.33 -1.34 -9.65
N TYR A 37 -0.98 -1.61 -10.78
CA TYR A 37 -0.39 -2.35 -11.89
C TYR A 37 0.92 -1.73 -12.42
N HIS A 38 1.01 -0.39 -12.42
CA HIS A 38 2.20 0.36 -12.79
C HIS A 38 3.42 0.04 -11.91
N VAL A 39 3.18 -0.22 -10.63
CA VAL A 39 4.23 -0.53 -9.63
C VAL A 39 4.53 -2.02 -9.60
N VAL A 40 3.50 -2.87 -9.76
CA VAL A 40 3.66 -4.33 -9.78
C VAL A 40 4.49 -4.77 -10.99
N GLY A 41 4.34 -4.14 -12.15
CA GLY A 41 5.21 -4.39 -13.31
C GLY A 41 6.70 -4.20 -12.97
N ALA A 42 7.03 -3.15 -12.23
CA ALA A 42 8.40 -2.88 -11.78
C ALA A 42 8.98 -4.00 -10.90
N LEU A 43 8.16 -4.55 -10.00
CA LEU A 43 8.52 -5.65 -9.11
C LEU A 43 8.79 -6.97 -9.85
N VAL A 44 8.03 -7.27 -10.90
CA VAL A 44 8.11 -8.55 -11.62
C VAL A 44 9.26 -8.58 -12.62
N PHE A 45 9.51 -7.48 -13.33
CA PHE A 45 10.51 -7.44 -14.40
C PHE A 45 11.89 -6.97 -13.94
N GLY A 46 12.05 -6.58 -12.67
CA GLY A 46 13.33 -6.14 -12.10
C GLY A 46 13.83 -4.82 -12.68
N VAL A 47 12.99 -4.13 -13.44
CA VAL A 47 13.21 -2.82 -14.02
C VAL A 47 11.96 -2.02 -13.70
N ALA A 48 12.12 -0.86 -13.08
CA ALA A 48 11.01 0.07 -13.00
C ALA A 48 10.66 0.52 -14.42
N GLU A 49 9.71 -0.17 -15.05
CA GLU A 49 9.18 0.21 -16.36
C GLU A 49 8.60 1.64 -16.33
N PHE A 50 8.14 2.06 -15.15
CA PHE A 50 7.67 3.41 -14.86
C PHE A 50 8.54 4.04 -13.77
N PRO A 51 9.22 5.17 -14.05
CA PRO A 51 9.94 5.90 -13.02
C PRO A 51 8.95 6.43 -11.97
N ALA A 52 9.41 6.55 -10.73
CA ALA A 52 8.61 7.14 -9.66
C ALA A 52 8.29 8.60 -10.01
N ASP A 53 7.03 8.99 -9.82
CA ASP A 53 6.61 10.36 -10.04
C ASP A 53 7.11 11.25 -8.87
N LEU A 54 7.37 12.51 -9.19
CA LEU A 54 7.68 13.53 -8.18
C LEU A 54 6.41 14.33 -7.89
N GLY A 55 6.13 14.57 -6.62
CA GLY A 55 4.98 15.35 -6.17
C GLY A 55 5.26 16.04 -4.85
N GLY A 56 4.50 17.08 -4.50
CA GLY A 56 4.62 17.76 -3.20
C GLY A 56 6.07 18.00 -2.75
N ASP A 57 6.48 17.27 -1.71
CA ASP A 57 7.78 17.38 -1.07
C ASP A 57 8.90 16.47 -1.66
N SER A 58 8.63 15.69 -2.72
CA SER A 58 9.62 14.78 -3.32
C SER A 58 10.94 15.47 -3.65
N GLY A 59 10.89 16.71 -4.17
CA GLY A 59 12.10 17.48 -4.49
C GLY A 59 12.96 17.81 -3.26
N ARG A 60 12.36 17.95 -2.07
CA ARG A 60 13.11 18.12 -0.82
C ARG A 60 13.84 16.84 -0.43
N TYR A 61 13.21 15.70 -0.67
CA TYR A 61 13.77 14.39 -0.32
C TYR A 61 14.93 14.03 -1.24
N THR A 62 14.73 14.17 -2.55
CA THR A 62 15.76 13.83 -3.55
C THR A 62 16.97 14.75 -3.45
N SER A 63 16.76 16.07 -3.36
CA SER A 63 17.87 17.02 -3.14
C SER A 63 18.54 16.86 -1.79
N GLY A 64 17.78 16.49 -0.74
CA GLY A 64 18.34 16.17 0.57
C GLY A 64 19.24 14.93 0.53
N ALA A 65 18.86 13.92 -0.25
CA ALA A 65 19.67 12.72 -0.47
C ALA A 65 20.98 13.03 -1.21
N ASP A 66 20.92 13.84 -2.27
CA ASP A 66 22.11 14.26 -3.01
C ASP A 66 23.08 15.05 -2.11
N ARG A 67 22.55 15.93 -1.27
CA ARG A 67 23.34 16.66 -0.26
C ARG A 67 23.98 15.74 0.76
N TRP A 68 23.22 14.78 1.28
CA TRP A 68 23.72 13.79 2.22
C TRP A 68 24.90 13.01 1.63
N VAL A 69 24.75 12.51 0.40
CA VAL A 69 25.82 11.76 -0.30
C VAL A 69 27.03 12.66 -0.58
N SER A 70 26.82 13.94 -0.86
CA SER A 70 27.88 14.92 -1.12
C SER A 70 28.51 15.50 0.16
N ASN A 71 28.09 15.03 1.34
CA ASN A 71 28.49 15.54 2.65
C ASN A 71 28.22 17.05 2.81
N GLU A 72 27.17 17.55 2.16
CA GLU A 72 26.64 18.91 2.32
C GLU A 72 25.59 18.96 3.44
N PRO A 73 25.47 20.07 4.18
CA PRO A 73 24.46 20.21 5.21
C PRO A 73 23.04 20.18 4.62
N LEU A 74 22.08 19.59 5.34
CA LEU A 74 20.66 19.71 4.97
C LEU A 74 20.17 21.15 5.14
N VAL A 75 19.24 21.58 4.29
CA VAL A 75 18.71 22.95 4.27
C VAL A 75 17.20 23.02 4.37
N GLY A 76 16.71 24.14 4.92
CA GLY A 76 15.29 24.41 5.07
C GLY A 76 14.59 23.31 5.86
N LYS A 77 13.51 22.76 5.29
CA LYS A 77 12.74 21.68 5.92
C LYS A 77 13.30 20.27 5.71
N GLN A 78 14.41 20.08 4.99
CA GLN A 78 14.95 18.74 4.70
C GLN A 78 15.19 17.92 5.97
N ALA A 79 15.71 18.52 7.03
CA ALA A 79 16.00 17.83 8.30
C ALA A 79 14.75 17.20 8.96
N SER A 80 13.55 17.71 8.69
CA SER A 80 12.28 17.13 9.18
C SER A 80 11.97 15.76 8.58
N TYR A 81 12.60 15.43 7.44
CA TYR A 81 12.37 14.18 6.69
C TYR A 81 13.63 13.31 6.65
N LEU A 82 14.50 13.45 7.66
CA LEU A 82 15.81 12.79 7.68
C LEU A 82 15.70 11.28 7.43
N GLY A 83 14.76 10.59 8.08
CA GLY A 83 14.60 9.14 7.90
C GLY A 83 14.40 8.73 6.43
N TYR A 84 13.52 9.43 5.72
CA TYR A 84 13.27 9.16 4.30
C TYR A 84 14.43 9.59 3.40
N ILE A 85 15.07 10.72 3.71
CA ILE A 85 16.29 11.18 3.03
C ILE A 85 17.41 10.12 3.14
N LEU A 86 17.59 9.49 4.30
CA LEU A 86 18.59 8.44 4.48
C LEU A 86 18.31 7.20 3.63
N VAL A 87 17.03 6.83 3.46
CA VAL A 87 16.63 5.73 2.55
C VAL A 87 17.03 6.08 1.11
N LEU A 88 16.66 7.27 0.63
CA LEU A 88 17.01 7.71 -0.72
C LEU A 88 18.53 7.85 -0.91
N ALA A 89 19.23 8.40 0.08
CA ALA A 89 20.69 8.51 0.05
C ALA A 89 21.36 7.14 -0.02
N GLY A 90 20.82 6.15 0.72
CA GLY A 90 21.25 4.75 0.62
C GLY A 90 21.12 4.20 -0.79
N LEU A 91 19.96 4.37 -1.44
CA LEU A 91 19.79 3.97 -2.85
C LEU A 91 20.81 4.68 -3.76
N ARG A 92 21.01 5.98 -3.53
CA ARG A 92 21.94 6.80 -4.32
C ARG A 92 23.40 6.35 -4.18
N THR A 93 23.84 5.99 -2.97
CA THR A 93 25.20 5.46 -2.71
C THR A 93 25.47 4.19 -3.51
N TRP A 94 24.44 3.38 -3.74
CA TRP A 94 24.53 2.12 -4.50
C TRP A 94 24.21 2.31 -5.98
N SER A 95 24.08 3.57 -6.44
CA SER A 95 23.69 3.92 -7.81
C SER A 95 22.35 3.31 -8.26
N LEU A 96 21.46 3.04 -7.31
CA LEU A 96 20.11 2.56 -7.58
C LEU A 96 19.18 3.74 -7.85
N ALA A 97 18.20 3.54 -8.73
CA ALA A 97 17.13 4.50 -8.97
C ALA A 97 16.24 4.64 -7.72
N TYR A 98 15.62 5.81 -7.54
CA TYR A 98 14.65 6.02 -6.45
C TYR A 98 13.36 5.20 -6.64
N ASP A 99 13.13 4.66 -7.83
CA ASP A 99 11.98 3.81 -8.16
C ASP A 99 11.88 2.56 -7.26
N TRP A 100 13.00 2.12 -6.67
CA TRP A 100 13.04 1.02 -5.70
C TRP A 100 12.27 1.30 -4.40
N VAL A 101 11.87 2.54 -4.14
CA VAL A 101 10.98 2.86 -3.03
C VAL A 101 9.54 2.42 -3.31
N MET A 102 9.09 2.41 -4.57
CA MET A 102 7.71 2.08 -4.91
C MET A 102 7.31 0.65 -4.52
N PRO A 103 8.14 -0.39 -4.79
CA PRO A 103 7.91 -1.73 -4.26
C PRO A 103 7.75 -1.79 -2.74
N VAL A 104 8.54 -0.99 -2.02
CA VAL A 104 8.51 -0.94 -0.55
C VAL A 104 7.19 -0.31 -0.08
N GLN A 105 6.80 0.83 -0.66
CA GLN A 105 5.49 1.47 -0.39
C GLN A 105 4.32 0.52 -0.67
N LEU A 106 4.42 -0.26 -1.76
CA LEU A 106 3.40 -1.25 -2.10
C LEU A 106 3.28 -2.36 -1.05
N LEU A 107 4.42 -2.85 -0.51
CA LEU A 107 4.44 -3.82 0.58
C LEU A 107 3.81 -3.25 1.86
N PHE A 108 4.06 -1.98 2.18
CA PHE A 108 3.42 -1.31 3.30
C PHE A 108 1.91 -1.14 3.09
N THR A 109 1.47 -0.84 1.87
CA THR A 109 0.03 -0.79 1.54
C THR A 109 -0.63 -2.16 1.73
N ALA A 110 0.02 -3.24 1.28
CA ALA A 110 -0.47 -4.59 1.49
C ALA A 110 -0.55 -4.95 2.99
N ALA A 111 0.48 -4.60 3.76
CA ALA A 111 0.49 -4.78 5.22
C ALA A 111 -0.63 -3.98 5.90
N ALA A 112 -0.87 -2.74 5.48
CA ALA A 112 -1.94 -1.88 5.98
C ALA A 112 -3.32 -2.48 5.67
N ALA A 113 -3.53 -3.03 4.46
CA ALA A 113 -4.78 -3.73 4.12
C ALA A 113 -5.02 -4.96 5.02
N CYS A 114 -3.97 -5.75 5.30
CA CYS A 114 -4.05 -6.87 6.24
C CYS A 114 -4.40 -6.40 7.67
N ALA A 115 -3.81 -5.30 8.12
CA ALA A 115 -4.10 -4.70 9.43
C ALA A 115 -5.55 -4.19 9.50
N ALA A 116 -6.02 -3.49 8.46
CA ALA A 116 -7.40 -3.01 8.35
C ALA A 116 -8.41 -4.17 8.36
N PHE A 117 -8.10 -5.27 7.67
CA PHE A 117 -8.88 -6.49 7.75
C PHE A 117 -8.95 -7.04 9.17
N GLY A 118 -7.79 -7.18 9.83
CA GLY A 118 -7.70 -7.69 11.21
C GLY A 118 -8.55 -6.86 12.18
N LEU A 119 -8.37 -5.54 12.16
CA LEU A 119 -9.13 -4.61 13.00
C LEU A 119 -10.63 -4.66 12.72
N GLY A 120 -11.04 -4.56 11.45
CA GLY A 120 -12.47 -4.62 11.10
C GLY A 120 -13.11 -5.95 11.49
N ARG A 121 -12.37 -7.06 11.32
CA ARG A 121 -12.81 -8.40 11.74
C ARG A 121 -13.02 -8.46 13.25
N ASP A 122 -12.10 -7.93 14.02
CA ASP A 122 -12.14 -8.01 15.49
C ASP A 122 -13.25 -7.11 16.07
N VAL A 123 -13.61 -6.01 15.39
CA VAL A 123 -14.68 -5.09 15.80
C VAL A 123 -16.08 -5.61 15.44
N ALA A 124 -16.29 -6.04 14.20
CA ALA A 124 -17.65 -6.32 13.67
C ALA A 124 -17.74 -7.57 12.80
N GLY A 125 -16.73 -8.44 12.85
CA GLY A 125 -16.71 -9.73 12.14
C GLY A 125 -16.13 -9.63 10.73
N ARG A 126 -15.98 -10.80 10.08
CA ARG A 126 -15.21 -10.97 8.83
C ARG A 126 -15.64 -10.04 7.69
N LEU A 127 -16.94 -9.81 7.53
CA LEU A 127 -17.45 -8.91 6.49
C LEU A 127 -16.98 -7.46 6.71
N ALA A 128 -16.97 -6.98 7.95
CA ALA A 128 -16.45 -5.65 8.27
C ALA A 128 -14.94 -5.55 8.02
N GLY A 129 -14.18 -6.60 8.33
CA GLY A 129 -12.77 -6.69 7.96
C GLY A 129 -12.55 -6.63 6.44
N PHE A 130 -13.32 -7.41 5.67
CA PHE A 130 -13.26 -7.40 4.21
C PHE A 130 -13.56 -6.00 3.65
N LEU A 131 -14.64 -5.36 4.11
CA LEU A 131 -15.02 -4.02 3.66
C LEU A 131 -13.97 -2.97 4.04
N ALA A 132 -13.37 -3.06 5.24
CA ALA A 132 -12.31 -2.16 5.67
C ALA A 132 -11.06 -2.27 4.78
N ALA A 133 -10.61 -3.49 4.50
CA ALA A 133 -9.49 -3.72 3.59
C ALA A 133 -9.82 -3.27 2.16
N LEU A 134 -11.04 -3.55 1.69
CA LEU A 134 -11.48 -3.16 0.35
C LEU A 134 -11.50 -1.64 0.20
N TRP A 135 -12.04 -0.92 1.18
CA TRP A 135 -12.03 0.55 1.17
C TRP A 135 -10.62 1.13 1.17
N LEU A 136 -9.69 0.54 1.92
CA LEU A 136 -8.29 0.97 1.92
C LEU A 136 -7.66 0.77 0.54
N VAL A 137 -7.83 -0.40 -0.07
CA VAL A 137 -7.21 -0.72 -1.35
C VAL A 137 -7.86 0.01 -2.53
N GLU A 138 -9.17 0.26 -2.47
CA GLU A 138 -9.89 1.08 -3.46
C GLU A 138 -9.62 2.57 -3.31
N ASN A 139 -9.00 3.00 -2.20
CA ASN A 139 -8.74 4.42 -1.98
C ASN A 139 -7.80 4.96 -3.07
N PRO A 140 -8.27 5.88 -3.93
CA PRO A 140 -7.47 6.39 -5.03
C PRO A 140 -6.23 7.14 -4.55
N ASP A 141 -6.28 7.77 -3.37
CA ASP A 141 -5.14 8.51 -2.82
C ASP A 141 -3.98 7.57 -2.49
N ILE A 142 -4.29 6.39 -1.93
CA ILE A 142 -3.29 5.36 -1.60
C ILE A 142 -2.68 4.77 -2.88
N ALA A 143 -3.51 4.49 -3.89
CA ALA A 143 -3.03 4.00 -5.18
C ALA A 143 -2.14 5.02 -5.90
N ILE A 144 -2.50 6.31 -5.83
CA ILE A 144 -1.67 7.41 -6.35
C ILE A 144 -0.36 7.44 -5.57
N TRP A 145 -0.39 7.37 -4.24
CA TRP A 145 0.82 7.46 -3.42
C TRP A 145 1.85 6.38 -3.68
N ASN A 146 1.42 5.16 -3.99
CA ASN A 146 2.35 4.09 -4.38
C ASN A 146 3.13 4.37 -5.67
N ARG A 147 2.80 5.45 -6.40
CA ARG A 147 3.52 5.91 -7.60
C ARG A 147 4.43 7.11 -7.34
N TYR A 148 4.28 7.82 -6.23
CA TYR A 148 5.02 9.03 -5.94
C TYR A 148 6.06 8.83 -4.83
N LEU A 149 7.18 9.54 -4.93
CA LEU A 149 8.17 9.64 -3.83
C LEU A 149 7.65 10.52 -2.70
N LEU A 150 6.71 9.99 -1.93
CA LEU A 150 6.09 10.60 -0.76
C LEU A 150 6.30 9.72 0.47
N THR A 151 6.07 10.30 1.64
CA THR A 151 6.49 9.75 2.93
C THR A 151 5.40 9.12 3.75
N ASP A 152 4.15 9.41 3.46
CA ASP A 152 3.04 9.03 4.33
C ASP A 152 2.39 7.70 3.88
#